data_AF-A0A0A9W1S8-F1
#
_entry.id   AF-A0A0A9W1S8-F1
#
_cell.length_a   1.000
_cell.length_b   1.000
_cell.length_c   1.000
_cell.angle_alpha   90.00
_cell.angle_beta   90.00
_cell.angle_gamma   90.00
#
_symmetry.space_group_name_H-M   'P 1'
#
loop_
_entity.id
_entity.type
_entity.pdbx_description
1 polymer ?
#
loop_
_entity_poly.entity_id
_entity_poly.type
_entity_poly.pdbx_seq_one_letter_code
_entity_poly.pdbx_strand_id
1 'polypeptide(L)'
;YFMASIVFAKLSESAYMPNGANALRGVTPRPPASSKEPYFDTSAPQNVSALIGKSAYLTCRVRNIGNRTVSWVRHRDIHILTVSTYTYTSDQRFMALHHPMDDDWTLQIKWVQKRDAGT
;
A
#
# COMPACT_ATOMS: atom_id res chain seq x y z
N TYR A 1 18.85 -0.07 -16.96
CA TYR A 1 17.46 -0.47 -16.62
C TYR A 1 17.53 -1.54 -15.53
N PHE A 2 16.68 -1.48 -14.51
CA PHE A 2 16.55 -2.53 -13.48
C PHE A 2 15.11 -2.61 -12.96
N MET A 3 14.70 -3.76 -12.43
CA MET A 3 13.38 -3.97 -11.84
C MET A 3 13.34 -3.36 -10.43
N ALA A 4 12.40 -2.47 -10.13
CA ALA A 4 12.29 -1.75 -8.86
C ALA A 4 11.29 -2.39 -7.86
N SER A 5 11.00 -3.67 -7.99
CA SER A 5 9.86 -4.33 -7.33
C SER A 5 10.11 -4.80 -5.88
N ILE A 6 10.94 -4.14 -5.06
CA ILE A 6 11.10 -4.55 -3.63
C ILE A 6 9.80 -4.36 -2.82
N VAL A 7 8.85 -3.56 -3.33
CA VAL A 7 7.68 -3.18 -2.56
C VAL A 7 6.44 -3.94 -3.01
N PHE A 8 5.80 -4.64 -2.07
CA PHE A 8 4.50 -5.25 -2.30
C PHE A 8 3.41 -4.46 -1.57
N ALA A 9 2.21 -4.48 -2.14
CA ALA A 9 1.01 -3.95 -1.52
C ALA A 9 0.40 -5.01 -0.58
N LYS A 10 0.03 -4.62 0.65
CA LYS A 10 -0.74 -5.45 1.58
C LYS A 10 -2.04 -4.76 1.98
N LEU A 11 -3.09 -5.55 2.11
CA LEU A 11 -4.32 -5.13 2.78
C LEU A 11 -4.11 -5.20 4.28
N SER A 12 -4.17 -4.06 4.95
CA SER A 12 -4.26 -3.98 6.40
C SER A 12 -5.70 -3.66 6.81
N GLU A 13 -6.17 -4.29 7.87
CA GLU A 13 -7.40 -3.88 8.54
C GLU A 13 -7.21 -2.43 9.01
N SER A 14 -8.19 -1.55 8.77
CA SER A 14 -8.05 -0.18 9.27
C SER A 14 -8.00 -0.24 10.79
N ALA A 15 -6.84 0.06 11.37
CA ALA A 15 -6.81 0.54 12.73
C ALA A 15 -7.50 1.91 12.70
N TYR A 16 -8.82 1.91 12.90
CA TYR A 16 -9.51 3.10 13.37
C TYR A 16 -8.78 3.52 14.64
N MET A 17 -7.96 4.57 14.59
CA MET A 17 -7.32 5.12 15.78
C MET A 17 -8.39 5.94 16.50
N PRO A 18 -8.99 5.46 17.60
CA PRO A 18 -9.91 6.30 18.35
C PRO A 18 -9.05 7.25 19.18
N ASN A 19 -9.35 8.54 19.11
CA ASN A 19 -8.90 9.48 20.14
C ASN A 19 -9.33 8.91 21.50
N GLY A 20 -8.38 8.85 22.44
CA GLY A 20 -8.51 8.05 23.66
C GLY A 20 -9.76 8.36 24.50
N ALA A 21 -10.44 7.30 24.93
CA ALA A 21 -10.92 7.07 26.31
C ALA A 21 -11.88 5.86 26.35
N ASN A 22 -11.67 4.99 27.35
CA ASN A 22 -12.50 3.87 27.83
C ASN A 22 -12.62 2.59 26.98
N ALA A 23 -11.76 1.64 27.32
CA ALA A 23 -11.93 0.23 26.99
C ALA A 23 -12.92 -0.44 27.97
N LEU A 24 -14.22 -0.52 27.61
CA LEU A 24 -15.14 -1.53 28.16
C LEU A 24 -16.29 -1.85 27.18
N ARG A 25 -16.43 -3.15 26.89
CA ARG A 25 -17.62 -3.87 26.35
C ARG A 25 -18.02 -3.61 24.90
N GLY A 26 -18.05 -4.70 24.13
CA GLY A 26 -18.87 -4.78 22.91
C GLY A 26 -18.28 -5.78 21.92
N VAL A 27 -18.86 -6.98 21.88
CA VAL A 27 -18.75 -7.87 20.73
C VAL A 27 -19.15 -7.05 19.50
N THR A 28 -18.20 -6.73 18.64
CA THR A 28 -18.48 -6.05 17.38
C THR A 28 -19.36 -6.99 16.53
N PRO A 29 -20.50 -6.51 16.00
CA PRO A 29 -21.29 -7.33 15.08
C PRO A 29 -20.41 -7.67 13.88
N ARG A 30 -20.23 -8.96 13.61
CA ARG A 30 -19.62 -9.42 12.35
C ARG A 30 -20.40 -8.76 11.21
N PRO A 31 -19.77 -7.94 10.36
CA PRO A 31 -20.48 -7.27 9.28
C PRO A 31 -21.18 -8.30 8.40
N PRO A 32 -22.37 -7.99 7.84
CA PRO A 32 -23.14 -8.92 7.03
C PRO A 32 -22.28 -9.46 5.88
N ALA A 33 -22.35 -10.77 5.67
CA ALA A 33 -21.54 -11.54 4.72
C ALA A 33 -21.90 -11.28 3.24
N SER A 34 -22.12 -10.03 2.85
CA SER A 34 -22.47 -9.62 1.48
C SER A 34 -21.50 -8.63 0.83
N SER A 35 -20.46 -8.17 1.52
CA SER A 35 -19.34 -7.49 0.84
C SER A 35 -18.36 -8.55 0.33
N LYS A 36 -18.29 -8.72 -0.99
CA LYS A 36 -17.23 -9.52 -1.65
C LYS A 36 -15.88 -9.19 -1.01
N GLU A 37 -15.08 -10.20 -0.67
CA GLU A 37 -13.77 -9.97 -0.05
C GLU A 37 -12.90 -9.04 -0.93
N PRO A 38 -12.08 -8.18 -0.30
CA PRO A 38 -11.14 -7.35 -1.02
C PRO A 38 -10.09 -8.24 -1.69
N TYR A 39 -9.83 -7.98 -2.97
CA TYR A 39 -8.83 -8.71 -3.74
C TYR A 39 -7.98 -7.77 -4.59
N PHE A 40 -6.75 -8.20 -4.82
CA PHE A 40 -5.82 -7.54 -5.73
C PHE A 40 -6.17 -7.90 -7.17
N ASP A 41 -6.35 -6.89 -8.01
CA ASP A 41 -6.54 -7.09 -9.44
C ASP A 41 -5.17 -7.39 -10.08
N THR A 42 -5.02 -8.62 -10.58
CA THR A 42 -3.79 -9.10 -11.22
C THR A 42 -3.62 -8.61 -12.66
N SER A 43 -4.57 -7.82 -13.19
CA SER A 43 -4.42 -7.21 -14.51
C SER A 43 -3.30 -6.15 -14.52
N ALA A 44 -2.93 -5.62 -13.35
CA ALA A 44 -1.87 -4.62 -13.23
C ALA A 44 -0.48 -5.28 -13.33
N PRO A 45 0.49 -4.62 -14.00
CA PRO A 45 1.84 -5.15 -14.12
C PRO A 45 2.54 -5.21 -12.76
N GLN A 46 2.98 -6.41 -12.37
CA GLN A 46 3.72 -6.65 -11.11
C GLN A 46 5.22 -6.31 -11.24
N ASN A 47 5.74 -6.32 -12.47
CA ASN A 47 7.14 -6.03 -12.78
C ASN A 47 7.26 -4.62 -13.35
N VAL A 48 7.92 -3.72 -12.61
CA VAL A 48 8.16 -2.34 -13.05
C VAL A 48 9.65 -2.12 -13.25
N SER A 49 10.04 -1.82 -14.49
CA SER A 49 11.39 -1.41 -14.83
C SER A 49 11.53 0.09 -14.73
N ALA A 50 12.61 0.55 -14.08
CA ALA A 50 12.91 1.96 -13.95
C ALA A 50 14.36 2.29 -14.36
N LEU A 51 14.58 3.56 -14.68
CA LEU A 51 15.89 4.15 -14.91
C LEU A 51 16.45 4.68 -13.59
N ILE A 52 17.75 4.45 -13.35
CA ILE A 52 18.44 5.00 -12.16
C ILE A 52 18.33 6.53 -12.17
N GLY A 53 18.01 7.11 -11.02
CA GLY A 53 17.85 8.55 -10.84
C GLY A 53 16.54 9.13 -11.41
N LYS A 54 15.69 8.32 -12.06
CA LYS A 54 14.33 8.73 -12.44
C LYS A 54 13.33 8.29 -11.38
N SER A 55 12.07 8.68 -11.54
CA SER A 55 10.98 8.22 -10.67
C SER A 55 10.41 6.91 -11.19
N ALA A 56 10.15 5.95 -10.30
CA ALA A 56 9.36 4.75 -10.58
C ALA A 56 7.95 4.90 -9.99
N TYR A 57 6.99 4.23 -10.62
CA TYR A 57 5.59 4.19 -10.19
C TYR A 57 5.16 2.73 -10.10
N LEU A 58 4.85 2.28 -8.89
CA LEU A 58 4.31 0.95 -8.63
C LEU A 58 2.82 1.10 -8.39
N THR A 59 1.99 0.57 -9.28
CA THR A 59 0.53 0.67 -9.18
C THR A 59 -0.05 -0.68 -8.81
N CYS A 60 -0.91 -0.68 -7.80
CA CYS A 60 -1.68 -1.82 -7.33
C CYS A 60 -3.15 -1.46 -7.33
N ARG A 61 -3.99 -2.29 -7.95
CA ARG A 61 -5.44 -2.09 -7.98
C ARG A 61 -6.12 -3.03 -7.01
N VAL A 62 -6.98 -2.50 -6.14
CA VAL A 62 -7.71 -3.29 -5.14
C VAL A 62 -9.20 -3.08 -5.32
N ARG A 63 -9.92 -4.17 -5.57
CA ARG A 63 -11.40 -4.15 -5.64
C ARG A 63 -12.00 -4.55 -4.30
N ASN A 64 -13.19 -4.03 -4.01
CA ASN A 64 -13.94 -4.29 -2.78
C ASN A 64 -13.18 -3.98 -1.48
N ILE A 65 -12.36 -2.93 -1.46
CA ILE A 65 -11.49 -2.59 -0.33
C ILE A 65 -12.23 -2.40 1.02
N GLY A 66 -13.49 -1.95 0.97
CA GLY A 66 -14.33 -1.79 2.16
C GLY A 66 -13.72 -0.83 3.17
N ASN A 67 -13.60 -1.29 4.42
CA ASN A 67 -12.96 -0.56 5.52
C ASN A 67 -11.47 -0.90 5.70
N ARG A 68 -10.83 -1.53 4.71
CA ARG A 68 -9.39 -1.85 4.75
C ARG A 68 -8.57 -0.75 4.09
N THR A 69 -7.27 -0.75 4.33
CA THR A 69 -6.33 0.19 3.69
C THR A 69 -5.22 -0.58 2.99
N VAL A 70 -4.64 0.02 1.95
CA VAL A 70 -3.44 -0.52 1.29
C VAL A 70 -2.21 0.03 1.98
N SER A 71 -1.26 -0.86 2.26
CA SER A 71 0.05 -0.52 2.79
C SER A 71 1.13 -0.96 1.81
N TRP A 72 2.16 -0.13 1.65
CA TRP A 72 3.33 -0.46 0.86
C TRP A 72 4.45 -0.86 1.81
N VAL A 73 4.95 -2.09 1.65
CA VAL A 73 5.94 -2.68 2.55
C VAL A 73 7.16 -3.14 1.76
N ARG A 74 8.34 -2.81 2.28
CA ARG A 74 9.61 -3.22 1.71
C ARG A 74 9.91 -4.68 2.05
N HIS A 75 10.06 -5.55 1.05
CA HIS A 75 10.18 -7.00 1.28
C HIS A 75 11.40 -7.43 2.10
N ARG A 76 12.56 -6.81 1.88
CA ARG A 76 13.83 -7.25 2.48
C ARG A 76 13.90 -7.21 4.01
N ASP A 77 13.12 -6.32 4.63
CA ASP A 77 13.15 -6.05 6.07
C ASP A 77 11.76 -5.76 6.65
N ILE A 78 10.70 -5.95 5.85
CA ILE A 78 9.30 -5.80 6.23
C ILE A 78 9.02 -4.38 6.78
N HIS A 79 9.79 -3.38 6.34
CA HIS A 79 9.60 -2.01 6.78
C HIS A 79 8.39 -1.38 6.08
N ILE A 80 7.46 -0.83 6.87
CA ILE A 80 6.30 -0.11 6.37
C ILE A 80 6.79 1.21 5.75
N LEU A 81 6.54 1.39 4.45
CA LEU A 81 6.87 2.62 3.74
C LEU A 81 5.71 3.59 3.85
N THR A 82 4.50 3.14 3.52
CA THR A 82 3.28 3.94 3.56
C THR A 82 2.07 3.09 3.95
N VAL A 83 1.04 3.73 4.52
CA VAL A 83 -0.29 3.15 4.71
C VAL A 83 -1.30 4.16 4.21
N SER A 84 -2.19 3.74 3.32
CA SER A 84 -3.02 4.63 2.54
C SER A 84 -2.13 5.70 1.85
N THR A 85 -2.47 6.98 1.96
CA THR A 85 -1.68 8.13 1.49
C THR A 85 -0.64 8.62 2.51
N TYR A 86 -0.58 8.03 3.71
CA TYR A 86 0.33 8.47 4.77
C TYR A 86 1.69 7.75 4.67
N THR A 87 2.77 8.51 4.72
CA THR A 87 4.15 7.99 4.64
C THR A 87 4.72 7.75 6.05
N TYR A 88 5.10 6.49 6.34
CA TYR A 88 5.69 6.07 7.61
C TYR A 88 7.23 6.15 7.61
N THR A 89 7.86 5.97 6.45
CA THR A 89 9.31 6.08 6.31
C THR A 89 9.77 7.55 6.35
N SER A 90 10.97 7.80 6.88
CA SER A 90 11.61 9.11 6.80
C SER A 90 12.28 9.37 5.44
N ASP A 91 12.39 8.35 4.59
CA ASP A 91 12.93 8.49 3.23
C ASP A 91 11.92 9.21 2.33
N GLN A 92 12.21 10.49 2.05
CA GLN A 92 11.39 11.42 1.26
C GLN A 92 11.18 10.98 -0.20
N ARG A 93 11.89 9.95 -0.66
CA ARG A 93 11.72 9.41 -2.00
C ARG A 93 10.40 8.65 -2.17
N PHE A 94 9.85 8.10 -1.09
CA PHE A 94 8.63 7.31 -1.12
C PHE A 94 7.39 8.18 -0.90
N MET A 95 6.45 8.12 -1.84
CA MET A 95 5.18 8.84 -1.74
C MET A 95 4.04 7.95 -2.20
N ALA A 96 3.00 7.81 -1.39
CA ALA A 96 1.78 7.14 -1.80
C ALA A 96 0.80 8.12 -2.43
N LEU A 97 0.25 7.72 -3.57
CA LEU A 97 -0.71 8.45 -4.36
C LEU A 97 -1.96 7.58 -4.50
N HIS A 98 -3.11 8.12 -4.12
CA HIS A 98 -4.40 7.46 -4.26
C HIS A 98 -5.48 8.53 -4.40
N HIS A 99 -6.34 8.38 -5.40
CA HIS A 99 -7.52 9.23 -5.57
C HIS A 99 -8.72 8.53 -4.93
N PRO A 100 -9.54 9.19 -4.10
CA PRO A 100 -10.67 8.55 -3.40
C PRO A 100 -11.74 7.89 -4.28
N MET A 101 -11.71 8.14 -5.58
CA MET A 101 -12.66 7.60 -6.57
C MET A 101 -12.06 6.43 -7.38
N ASP A 102 -10.75 6.22 -7.26
CA ASP A 102 -10.02 5.21 -8.01
C ASP A 102 -9.72 4.02 -7.11
N ASP A 103 -9.77 2.81 -7.66
CA ASP A 103 -9.32 1.60 -6.96
C ASP A 103 -7.79 1.42 -7.04
N ASP A 104 -7.10 2.40 -7.63
CA ASP A 104 -5.67 2.39 -7.91
C ASP A 104 -4.88 3.04 -6.77
N TRP A 105 -3.94 2.28 -6.23
CA TRP A 105 -2.99 2.69 -5.23
C TRP A 105 -1.62 2.72 -5.88
N THR A 106 -0.98 3.90 -5.92
CA THR A 106 0.32 4.05 -6.58
C THR A 106 1.39 4.49 -5.57
N LEU A 107 2.49 3.75 -5.50
CA LEU A 107 3.70 4.20 -4.82
C LEU A 107 4.65 4.83 -5.83
N GLN A 108 4.97 6.10 -5.62
CA GLN A 108 6.05 6.79 -6.31
C GLN A 108 7.35 6.61 -5.52
N ILE A 109 8.41 6.24 -6.22
CA ILE A 109 9.79 6.21 -5.70
C ILE A 109 10.60 7.22 -6.50
N LYS A 110 11.01 8.33 -5.90
CA LYS A 110 11.86 9.35 -6.54
C LYS A 110 13.32 8.92 -6.51
N TRP A 111 14.10 9.37 -7.50
CA TRP A 111 15.54 9.15 -7.57
C TRP A 111 15.90 7.68 -7.32
N VAL A 112 15.30 6.78 -8.11
CA VAL A 112 15.39 5.33 -7.88
C VAL A 112 16.86 4.90 -7.97
N GLN A 113 17.28 4.09 -7.02
CA GLN A 113 18.64 3.60 -6.87
C GLN A 113 18.70 2.10 -7.16
N LYS A 114 19.86 1.60 -7.57
CA LYS A 114 20.07 0.16 -7.84
C LYS A 114 19.68 -0.73 -6.64
N ARG A 115 19.77 -0.20 -5.40
CA ARG A 115 19.37 -0.89 -4.17
C ARG A 115 17.86 -0.95 -3.90
N ASP A 116 17.07 -0.26 -4.72
CA ASP A 116 15.60 -0.36 -4.71
C ASP A 116 15.12 -1.50 -5.62
N ALA A 117 16.05 -2.27 -6.20
CA ALA A 117 15.75 -3.43 -7.03
C ALA A 117 15.34 -4.67 -6.22
N GLY A 118 14.22 -5.31 -6.60
CA GLY A 118 13.66 -6.47 -5.91
C GLY A 118 12.96 -7.44 -6.85
N THR A 119 12.79 -8.67 -6.37
CA THR A 119 12.12 -9.79 -7.04
C THR A 119 10.74 -10.03 -6.46
#